data_AF-A0A1G7SYS9-F1
#
_entry.id   AF-A0A1G7SYS9-F1
#
_cell.length_a   1.000
_cell.length_b   1.000
_cell.length_c   1.000
_cell.angle_alpha   90.00
_cell.angle_beta   90.00
_cell.angle_gamma   90.00
#
_symmetry.space_group_name_H-M   'P 1'
#
loop_
_entity.id
_entity.type
_entity.pdbx_description
1 polymer ?
#
loop_
_entity_poly.entity_id
_entity_poly.type
_entity_poly.pdbx_seq_one_letter_code
_entity_poly.pdbx_strand_id
1 'polypeptide(L)'
;MRKNISFVLFLSLFSVGCSSSRKSLSQPLKGDSIQIAIGEFSEKCKLYKQSSTFYVKLLSPKKYSDMVVVSNVKSGTKMLLKPDATIGSKGKLPFRYFEKDGKLFFWRDEDYVLTEDALAVYRRYNVEQEDPDNKIGIPDPVINDK
;
A
#
# COMPACT_ATOMS: atom_id res chain seq x y z
N MET A 1 -6.63 71.96 -26.66
CA MET A 1 -6.29 72.26 -25.24
C MET A 1 -7.53 72.00 -24.41
N ARG A 2 -7.57 71.42 -23.21
CA ARG A 2 -6.68 70.58 -22.39
C ARG A 2 -7.61 70.11 -21.23
N LYS A 3 -7.59 68.81 -20.92
CA LYS A 3 -7.91 68.15 -19.62
C LYS A 3 -9.30 68.41 -18.99
N ASN A 4 -10.06 67.34 -18.73
CA ASN A 4 -10.12 66.80 -17.37
C ASN A 4 -10.47 65.30 -17.38
N ILE A 5 -9.63 64.58 -16.65
CA ILE A 5 -9.59 63.15 -16.43
C ILE A 5 -10.46 62.87 -15.20
N SER A 6 -11.36 61.89 -15.28
CA SER A 6 -11.74 61.12 -14.10
C SER A 6 -11.83 59.65 -14.46
N PHE A 7 -11.09 58.88 -13.69
CA PHE A 7 -10.63 57.53 -13.91
C PHE A 7 -11.50 56.63 -13.04
N VAL A 8 -12.38 55.83 -13.63
CA VAL A 8 -13.08 54.77 -12.89
C VAL A 8 -12.70 53.44 -13.49
N LEU A 9 -11.65 52.89 -12.90
CA LEU A 9 -11.03 51.63 -13.24
C LEU A 9 -11.83 50.52 -12.54
N PHE A 10 -12.81 49.94 -13.24
CA PHE A 10 -13.50 48.72 -12.79
C PHE A 10 -12.57 47.53 -13.05
N LEU A 11 -11.59 47.36 -12.15
CA LEU A 11 -10.76 46.17 -12.01
C LEU A 11 -11.68 45.02 -11.55
N SER A 12 -12.29 44.32 -12.51
CA SER A 12 -12.92 43.03 -12.25
C SER A 12 -11.81 42.01 -12.02
N LEU A 13 -11.34 41.95 -10.78
CA LEU A 13 -10.59 40.81 -10.25
C LEU A 13 -11.53 39.60 -10.22
N PHE A 14 -11.72 38.96 -11.37
CA PHE A 14 -12.09 37.55 -11.48
C PHE A 14 -10.92 36.70 -11.00
N SER A 15 -10.54 36.85 -9.74
CA SER A 15 -9.85 35.80 -9.01
C SER A 15 -10.93 34.86 -8.44
N VAL A 16 -11.57 34.10 -9.34
CA VAL A 16 -12.07 32.78 -8.95
C VAL A 16 -10.80 31.95 -8.74
N GLY A 17 -10.14 32.21 -7.61
CA GLY A 17 -9.22 31.24 -7.06
C GLY A 17 -10.04 29.99 -6.87
N CYS A 18 -9.79 28.99 -7.70
CA CYS A 18 -10.20 27.63 -7.38
C CYS A 18 -9.40 27.27 -6.14
N SER A 19 -9.92 27.67 -4.98
CA SER A 19 -9.53 27.12 -3.70
C SER A 19 -9.98 25.66 -3.76
N SER A 20 -9.12 24.81 -4.30
CA SER A 20 -9.14 23.42 -3.91
C SER A 20 -8.74 23.44 -2.44
N SER A 21 -9.74 23.58 -1.58
CA SER A 21 -9.61 23.11 -0.21
C SER A 21 -9.34 21.62 -0.33
N ARG A 22 -8.07 21.24 -0.44
CA ARG A 22 -7.68 19.95 0.11
C ARG A 22 -8.05 20.09 1.57
N LYS A 23 -9.21 19.50 1.93
CA LYS A 23 -9.49 19.17 3.32
C LYS A 23 -8.16 18.65 3.85
N SER A 24 -7.65 19.28 4.90
CA SER A 24 -6.53 18.71 5.64
C SER A 24 -7.01 17.31 6.01
N LEU A 25 -6.59 16.31 5.26
CA LEU A 25 -6.77 14.94 5.68
C LEU A 25 -5.94 14.90 6.93
N SER A 26 -6.61 14.81 8.08
CA SER A 26 -6.00 14.23 9.28
C SER A 26 -5.14 13.07 8.79
N GLN A 27 -3.84 13.09 9.12
CA GLN A 27 -2.90 12.08 8.63
C GLN A 27 -3.60 10.72 8.71
N PRO A 28 -3.88 10.07 7.57
CA PRO A 28 -4.64 8.84 7.59
C PRO A 28 -3.90 7.88 8.51
N LEU A 29 -4.61 7.26 9.45
CA LEU A 29 -4.01 6.20 10.25
C LEU A 29 -3.36 5.20 9.28
N LYS A 30 -2.28 4.55 9.71
CA LYS A 30 -1.53 3.62 8.84
C LYS A 30 -2.45 2.62 8.11
N GLY A 31 -3.55 2.20 8.75
CA GLY A 31 -4.61 1.38 8.15
C GLY A 31 -5.39 2.07 7.02
N ASP A 32 -5.80 3.32 7.21
CA ASP A 32 -6.55 4.10 6.21
C ASP A 32 -5.72 4.30 4.93
N SER A 33 -4.42 4.57 5.09
CA SER A 33 -3.49 4.75 3.97
C SER A 33 -3.38 3.48 3.10
N ILE A 34 -3.37 2.30 3.73
CA ILE A 34 -3.30 1.02 3.02
C ILE A 34 -4.59 0.78 2.24
N GLN A 35 -5.75 0.99 2.86
CA GLN A 35 -7.04 0.77 2.20
C GLN A 35 -7.24 1.73 1.02
N ILE A 36 -6.88 3.00 1.17
CA ILE A 36 -6.92 3.99 0.09
C ILE A 36 -6.02 3.53 -1.07
N ALA A 37 -4.78 3.14 -0.78
CA ALA A 37 -3.84 2.69 -1.80
C ALA A 37 -4.31 1.41 -2.53
N ILE A 38 -4.93 0.46 -1.81
CA ILE A 38 -5.54 -0.73 -2.40
C ILE A 38 -6.73 -0.33 -3.29
N GLY A 39 -7.57 0.59 -2.84
CA GLY A 39 -8.70 1.11 -3.62
C GLY A 39 -8.26 1.72 -4.93
N GLU A 40 -7.34 2.70 -4.88
CA GLU A 40 -6.81 3.35 -6.07
C GLU A 40 -6.10 2.38 -7.02
N PHE A 41 -5.33 1.44 -6.47
CA PHE A 41 -4.67 0.40 -7.25
C PHE A 41 -5.67 -0.49 -7.98
N SER A 42 -6.75 -0.90 -7.28
CA SER A 42 -7.78 -1.77 -7.83
C SER A 42 -8.54 -1.12 -8.99
N GLU A 43 -8.79 0.19 -8.90
CA GLU A 43 -9.53 0.94 -9.91
C GLU A 43 -8.67 1.33 -11.11
N LYS A 44 -7.42 1.76 -10.86
CA LYS A 44 -6.62 2.49 -11.86
C LYS A 44 -5.48 1.66 -12.44
N CYS A 45 -5.00 0.61 -11.76
CA CYS A 45 -3.82 -0.12 -12.18
C CYS A 45 -4.16 -1.32 -13.08
N LYS A 46 -3.54 -1.40 -14.27
CA LYS A 46 -3.68 -2.57 -15.17
C LYS A 46 -3.20 -3.87 -14.53
N LEU A 47 -2.21 -3.80 -13.65
CA LEU A 47 -1.65 -4.96 -12.95
C LEU A 47 -2.71 -5.68 -12.10
N TYR A 48 -3.72 -4.95 -11.59
CA TYR A 48 -4.80 -5.51 -10.81
C TYR A 48 -5.58 -6.62 -11.55
N LYS A 49 -5.70 -6.49 -12.87
CA LYS A 49 -6.39 -7.48 -13.72
C LYS A 49 -5.54 -8.73 -13.98
N GLN A 50 -4.23 -8.66 -13.76
CA GLN A 50 -3.26 -9.70 -14.17
C GLN A 50 -2.86 -10.67 -13.06
N SER A 51 -3.28 -10.42 -11.81
CA SER A 51 -2.97 -11.26 -10.66
C SER A 51 -4.17 -11.40 -9.74
N SER A 52 -4.22 -12.49 -9.00
CA SER A 52 -5.15 -12.71 -7.88
C SER A 52 -4.54 -12.33 -6.54
N THR A 53 -3.22 -12.11 -6.48
CA THR A 53 -2.49 -11.86 -5.24
C THR A 53 -1.51 -10.70 -5.39
N PHE A 54 -1.43 -9.86 -4.35
CA PHE A 54 -0.61 -8.66 -4.31
C PHE A 54 0.07 -8.51 -2.95
N TYR A 55 1.35 -8.22 -2.98
CA TYR A 55 2.09 -7.84 -1.79
C TYR A 55 2.06 -6.32 -1.64
N VAL A 56 1.68 -5.86 -0.46
CA VAL A 56 1.63 -4.46 -0.10
C VAL A 56 2.89 -4.12 0.67
N LYS A 57 3.80 -3.37 0.03
CA LYS A 57 5.05 -2.93 0.62
C LYS A 57 4.83 -1.63 1.38
N LEU A 58 5.09 -1.66 2.68
CA LEU A 58 5.11 -0.49 3.54
C LEU A 58 6.55 -0.01 3.69
N LEU A 59 6.79 1.25 3.36
CA LEU A 59 8.08 1.91 3.55
C LEU A 59 7.86 3.14 4.43
N SER A 60 8.62 3.24 5.51
CA SER A 60 8.71 4.42 6.36
C SER A 60 10.11 5.01 6.18
N PRO A 61 10.29 6.01 5.29
CA PRO A 61 11.60 6.59 5.07
C PRO A 61 12.11 7.22 6.35
N LYS A 62 13.35 6.91 6.77
CA LYS A 62 13.94 7.48 8.01
C LYS A 62 13.92 9.01 8.04
N LYS A 63 13.98 9.65 6.87
CA LYS A 63 13.94 11.11 6.71
C LYS A 63 12.54 11.72 6.89
N TYR A 64 11.49 10.91 6.79
CA TYR A 64 10.08 11.31 6.84
C TYR A 64 9.30 10.30 7.68
N SER A 65 9.51 10.37 9.00
CA SER A 65 8.93 9.42 9.97
C SER A 65 7.40 9.44 10.03
N ASP A 66 6.79 10.51 9.52
CA ASP A 66 5.35 10.72 9.40
C ASP A 66 4.77 10.24 8.06
N MET A 67 5.61 9.79 7.12
CA MET A 67 5.19 9.30 5.81
C MET A 67 5.24 7.77 5.76
N VAL A 68 4.12 7.17 5.34
CA VAL A 68 4.05 5.77 4.95
C VAL A 68 3.85 5.72 3.43
N VAL A 69 4.84 5.16 2.73
CA VAL A 69 4.70 4.85 1.31
C VAL A 69 4.13 3.44 1.18
N VAL A 70 3.03 3.34 0.45
CA VAL A 70 2.36 2.07 0.15
C VAL A 70 2.55 1.75 -1.32
N SER A 71 3.10 0.57 -1.62
CA SER A 71 3.26 0.08 -3.00
C SER A 71 2.64 -1.30 -3.13
N ASN A 72 1.78 -1.46 -4.15
CA ASN A 72 1.15 -2.74 -4.48
C ASN A 72 1.92 -3.37 -5.64
N VAL A 73 2.49 -4.54 -5.40
CA VAL A 73 3.22 -5.31 -6.42
C VAL A 73 2.58 -6.68 -6.61
N LYS A 74 2.68 -7.24 -7.81
CA LYS A 74 2.29 -8.62 -8.06
C LYS A 74 3.09 -9.53 -7.13
N SER A 75 2.40 -10.39 -6.37
CA SER A 75 3.08 -11.40 -5.59
C SER A 75 3.54 -12.53 -6.53
N GLY A 76 4.86 -12.68 -6.67
CA GLY A 76 5.48 -13.78 -7.41
C GLY A 76 6.13 -14.84 -6.52
N THR A 77 6.43 -14.49 -5.27
CA THR A 77 7.14 -15.35 -4.32
C THR A 77 6.17 -15.82 -3.25
N LYS A 78 6.18 -17.13 -2.98
CA LYS A 78 5.42 -17.72 -1.87
C LYS A 78 6.02 -17.31 -0.53
N MET A 79 5.16 -17.13 0.47
CA MET A 79 5.53 -16.94 1.86
C MET A 79 6.03 -18.27 2.44
N LEU A 80 7.23 -18.25 3.02
CA LEU A 80 7.81 -19.43 3.67
C LEU A 80 7.24 -19.58 5.09
N LEU A 81 6.53 -20.69 5.32
CA LEU A 81 6.08 -21.13 6.64
C LEU A 81 7.22 -21.91 7.31
N LYS A 82 7.95 -21.21 8.18
CA LYS A 82 9.03 -21.78 8.98
C LYS A 82 8.47 -22.49 10.22
N PRO A 83 9.22 -23.42 10.85
CA PRO A 83 8.74 -24.15 12.03
C PRO A 83 8.36 -23.26 13.22
N ASP A 84 8.95 -22.08 13.33
CA ASP A 84 8.67 -21.10 14.38
C ASP A 84 7.42 -20.25 14.12
N ALA A 85 6.79 -20.39 12.95
CA ALA A 85 5.55 -19.74 12.58
C ALA A 85 4.32 -20.57 12.96
N THR A 86 4.09 -20.69 14.27
CA THR A 86 2.94 -21.40 14.84
C THR A 86 1.76 -20.46 15.10
N ILE A 87 0.55 -21.02 15.21
CA ILE A 87 -0.64 -20.25 15.61
C ILE A 87 -0.38 -19.56 16.96
N GLY A 88 -0.66 -18.27 17.03
CA GLY A 88 -0.36 -17.43 18.19
C GLY A 88 1.01 -16.73 18.14
N SER A 89 1.91 -17.10 17.23
CA SER A 89 3.20 -16.42 17.06
C SER A 89 3.04 -15.03 16.41
N LYS A 90 3.96 -14.11 16.75
CA LYS A 90 4.08 -12.76 16.17
C LYS A 90 5.36 -12.62 15.36
N GLY A 91 5.39 -11.73 14.38
CA GLY A 91 6.64 -11.27 13.76
C GLY A 91 7.35 -12.25 12.81
N LYS A 92 6.89 -13.51 12.71
CA LYS A 92 7.57 -14.58 11.96
C LYS A 92 7.05 -14.78 10.54
N LEU A 93 5.83 -14.33 10.24
CA LEU A 93 5.20 -14.41 8.91
C LEU A 93 4.50 -13.13 8.49
N PRO A 94 4.52 -12.80 7.18
CA PRO A 94 3.44 -12.12 6.44
C PRO A 94 2.03 -12.46 6.88
N PHE A 95 1.46 -11.84 7.93
CA PHE A 95 1.25 -10.41 8.20
C PHE A 95 -0.02 -9.95 7.47
N ARG A 96 -0.92 -9.26 8.19
CA ARG A 96 -2.30 -8.86 7.83
C ARG A 96 -2.70 -8.94 6.35
N TYR A 97 -3.94 -9.36 6.13
CA TYR A 97 -4.51 -9.47 4.80
C TYR A 97 -5.77 -8.61 4.63
N PHE A 98 -6.13 -8.40 3.36
CA PHE A 98 -7.39 -7.82 2.94
C PHE A 98 -7.85 -8.51 1.64
N GLU A 99 -9.08 -9.02 1.62
CA GLU A 99 -9.70 -9.60 0.44
C GLU A 99 -10.61 -8.57 -0.23
N LYS A 100 -10.43 -8.37 -1.55
CA LYS A 100 -11.27 -7.48 -2.35
C LYS A 100 -11.47 -8.08 -3.73
N ASP A 101 -12.73 -8.21 -4.14
CA ASP A 101 -13.13 -8.71 -5.47
C ASP A 101 -12.47 -10.05 -5.84
N GLY A 102 -12.41 -10.98 -4.86
CA GLY A 102 -11.80 -12.30 -5.01
C GLY A 102 -10.27 -12.28 -5.15
N LYS A 103 -9.62 -11.20 -4.71
CA LYS A 103 -8.16 -11.02 -4.75
C LYS A 103 -7.61 -10.74 -3.37
N LEU A 104 -6.41 -11.23 -3.12
CA LEU A 104 -5.71 -11.13 -1.85
C LEU A 104 -4.66 -10.02 -1.87
N PHE A 105 -4.73 -9.14 -0.88
CA PHE A 105 -3.68 -8.19 -0.55
C PHE A 105 -3.11 -8.55 0.82
N PHE A 106 -1.79 -8.52 0.98
CA PHE A 106 -1.13 -8.81 2.26
C PHE A 106 0.17 -8.02 2.43
N TRP A 107 0.52 -7.62 3.67
CA TRP A 107 1.69 -6.76 3.96
C TRP A 107 2.32 -7.08 5.30
N ARG A 108 3.61 -6.74 5.46
CA ARG A 108 4.36 -6.90 6.70
C ARG A 108 3.88 -6.09 7.91
N ASP A 109 3.67 -6.76 9.05
CA ASP A 109 3.17 -6.25 10.33
C ASP A 109 3.62 -7.13 11.50
N GLU A 110 4.76 -6.78 12.10
CA GLU A 110 5.44 -7.59 13.12
C GLU A 110 4.61 -7.85 14.39
N ASP A 111 3.60 -7.00 14.64
CA ASP A 111 2.73 -7.11 15.81
C ASP A 111 1.51 -8.03 15.58
N TYR A 112 1.27 -8.43 14.33
CA TYR A 112 0.13 -9.29 13.98
C TYR A 112 0.34 -10.73 14.48
N VAL A 113 -0.67 -11.24 15.18
CA VAL A 113 -0.70 -12.63 15.65
C VAL A 113 -1.20 -13.53 14.53
N LEU A 114 -0.45 -14.59 14.22
CA LEU A 114 -0.90 -15.60 13.27
C LEU A 114 -2.12 -16.35 13.81
N THR A 115 -3.21 -16.33 13.06
CA THR A 115 -4.46 -17.03 13.39
C THR A 115 -4.74 -18.15 12.39
N GLU A 116 -5.58 -19.12 12.79
CA GLU A 116 -6.05 -20.18 11.89
C GLU A 116 -6.78 -19.61 10.67
N ASP A 117 -7.58 -18.55 10.86
CA ASP A 117 -8.29 -17.88 9.77
C ASP A 117 -7.34 -17.28 8.75
N ALA A 118 -6.28 -16.60 9.21
CA ALA A 118 -5.26 -16.03 8.33
C ALA A 118 -4.55 -17.14 7.54
N LEU A 119 -4.17 -18.22 8.21
CA LEU A 119 -3.53 -19.37 7.56
C LEU A 119 -4.46 -20.03 6.54
N ALA A 120 -5.74 -20.18 6.86
CA ALA A 120 -6.75 -20.69 5.94
C ALA A 120 -6.88 -19.79 4.70
N VAL A 121 -6.83 -18.46 4.85
CA VAL A 121 -6.82 -17.53 3.71
C VAL A 121 -5.58 -17.75 2.85
N TYR A 122 -4.40 -17.82 3.44
CA TYR A 122 -3.15 -18.00 2.70
C TYR A 122 -3.12 -19.32 1.90
N ARG A 123 -3.66 -20.40 2.47
CA ARG A 123 -3.92 -21.67 1.78
C ARG A 123 -4.83 -21.52 0.58
N ARG A 124 -5.98 -20.86 0.74
CA ARG A 124 -6.97 -20.68 -0.35
C ARG A 124 -6.38 -19.96 -1.56
N TYR A 125 -5.51 -18.98 -1.34
CA TYR A 125 -4.85 -18.23 -2.42
C TYR A 125 -3.52 -18.85 -2.87
N ASN A 126 -3.11 -19.98 -2.28
CA ASN A 126 -1.86 -20.68 -2.60
C ASN A 126 -0.61 -19.77 -2.48
N VAL A 127 -0.61 -18.86 -1.50
CA VAL A 127 0.50 -17.92 -1.27
C VAL A 127 1.52 -18.43 -0.26
N GLU A 128 1.30 -19.60 0.33
CA GLU A 128 2.22 -20.23 1.29
C GLU A 128 3.04 -21.37 0.68
N GLN A 129 4.20 -21.61 1.28
CA GLN A 129 5.11 -22.71 1.03
C GLN A 129 5.72 -23.16 2.36
N GLU A 130 5.62 -24.43 2.68
CA GLU A 130 6.26 -25.00 3.87
C GLU A 130 7.79 -24.99 3.70
N ASP A 131 8.49 -24.61 4.77
CA ASP A 131 9.95 -24.69 4.87
C ASP A 131 10.35 -25.30 6.22
N PRO A 132 9.99 -26.58 6.46
CA PRO A 132 10.16 -27.23 7.76
C PRO A 132 11.63 -27.36 8.20
N ASP A 133 12.54 -27.36 7.23
CA ASP A 133 13.97 -27.48 7.47
C ASP A 133 14.70 -26.13 7.44
N ASN A 134 13.99 -25.02 7.19
CA ASN A 134 14.58 -23.69 6.96
C ASN A 134 15.68 -23.71 5.87
N LYS A 135 15.47 -24.52 4.82
CA LYS A 135 16.42 -24.77 3.72
C LYS A 135 16.05 -24.04 2.45
N ILE A 136 14.82 -23.54 2.33
CA ILE A 136 14.43 -22.73 1.18
C ILE A 136 15.06 -21.35 1.34
N GLY A 137 16.23 -21.17 0.73
CA GLY A 137 16.83 -19.86 0.57
C GLY A 137 15.90 -18.97 -0.25
N ILE A 138 15.68 -17.73 0.20
CA ILE A 138 15.14 -16.70 -0.69
C ILE A 138 16.24 -16.48 -1.73
N PRO A 139 16.00 -16.71 -3.03
CA PRO A 139 17.03 -16.48 -4.04
C PRO A 139 17.48 -15.03 -3.95
N ASP A 140 18.80 -14.80 -3.96
CA ASP A 140 19.34 -13.46 -4.00
C ASP A 140 18.69 -12.70 -5.16
N PRO A 141 18.22 -11.46 -4.95
CA PRO A 141 17.66 -10.68 -6.03
C PRO A 141 18.73 -10.57 -7.12
N VAL A 142 18.45 -11.13 -8.29
CA VAL A 142 19.29 -10.93 -9.47
C VAL A 142 19.14 -9.47 -9.88
N ILE A 143 20.07 -8.62 -9.42
CA ILE A 143 20.20 -7.25 -9.89
C ILE A 143 20.84 -7.33 -11.27
N ASN A 144 20.05 -7.09 -12.32
CA ASN A 144 20.54 -6.99 -13.69
C ASN A 144 20.83 -5.51 -14.00
N ASP A 145 22.07 -5.07 -13.76
CA ASP A 145 22.55 -3.70 -14.03
C ASP A 145 22.88 -3.44 -15.52
N LYS A 146 22.17 -4.08 -16.45
CA LYS A 146 22.36 -3.85 -17.90
C LYS A 146 21.45 -2.77 -18.45
#